data_AF-A0A2G2YY13-F1
#
_entry.id   AF-A0A2G2YY13-F1
#
_cell.length_a   1.000
_cell.length_b   1.000
_cell.length_c   1.000
_cell.angle_alpha   90.00
_cell.angle_beta   90.00
_cell.angle_gamma   90.00
#
_symmetry.space_group_name_H-M   'P 1'
#
loop_
_entity.id
_entity.type
_entity.pdbx_description
1 polymer ?
#
loop_
_entity_poly.entity_id
_entity_poly.type
_entity_poly.pdbx_seq_one_letter_code
_entity_poly.pdbx_strand_id
1 'polypeptide(L)'
;MTTSIVPCKLFSQASPSRDELQSQAHFSDPESCDGLVMAVYLSLYTTIGSMVDRVTSSSSNLQDTLFISSLKIALAYNNGLLSKRSTSSKEGIVQSTFLGSVKKWVEKILSSSLEFQEFSTYIKSGRWPTEDCGRRASTLLSWYVQWYNVPSPFEVKRALDKINAVSTPSSVPLLHLVFPRTDVTVLCEINRVGFCSRG
;
A
#
# COMPACT_ATOMS: atom_id res chain seq x y z
N MET A 1 -5.23 18.99 26.09
CA MET A 1 -3.88 18.65 25.57
C MET A 1 -4.07 18.19 24.13
N THR A 2 -3.80 19.08 23.20
CA THR A 2 -4.21 18.98 21.80
C THR A 2 -2.96 18.73 20.96
N THR A 3 -2.80 17.51 20.45
CA THR A 3 -1.64 17.12 19.64
C THR A 3 -1.91 17.50 18.19
N SER A 4 -1.44 18.68 17.80
CA SER A 4 -1.36 19.13 16.41
C SER A 4 -0.25 18.37 15.70
N ILE A 5 -0.60 17.31 14.97
CA ILE A 5 0.31 16.68 14.00
C ILE A 5 0.46 17.67 12.85
N VAL A 6 1.68 18.15 12.63
CA VAL A 6 2.08 19.04 11.54
C VAL A 6 2.59 18.16 10.39
N PRO A 7 1.83 17.90 9.30
CA PRO A 7 2.37 17.20 8.14
C PRO A 7 2.91 18.18 7.09
N CYS A 8 2.51 19.45 7.14
CA CYS A 8 2.77 20.41 6.05
C CYS A 8 4.21 20.94 6.01
N LYS A 9 4.98 20.84 7.10
CA LYS A 9 6.33 21.46 7.15
C LYS A 9 7.41 20.63 6.45
N LEU A 10 7.16 19.34 6.16
CA LEU A 10 8.10 18.48 5.45
C LEU A 10 7.96 18.55 3.91
N PHE A 11 6.93 19.23 3.42
CA PHE A 11 6.76 19.49 1.98
C PHE A 11 7.58 20.68 1.48
N SER A 12 8.08 21.54 2.37
CA SER A 12 8.59 22.86 1.97
C SER A 12 10.08 22.91 1.62
N GLN A 13 10.85 21.84 1.80
CA GLN A 13 12.30 21.87 1.60
C GLN A 13 12.85 21.02 0.46
N ALA A 14 11.99 20.35 -0.32
CA ALA A 14 12.44 19.57 -1.49
C ALA A 14 11.49 19.61 -2.69
N SER A 15 10.56 20.56 -2.73
CA SER A 15 9.65 20.76 -3.86
C SER A 15 10.14 21.95 -4.69
N PRO A 16 10.49 21.77 -5.98
CA PRO A 16 10.70 22.90 -6.87
C PRO A 16 9.41 23.74 -6.90
N SER A 17 9.58 25.05 -7.00
CA SER A 17 8.45 25.98 -6.92
C SER A 17 7.50 25.75 -8.09
N ARG A 18 6.19 25.97 -7.90
CA ARG A 18 5.15 25.78 -8.94
C ARG A 18 5.50 26.54 -10.24
N ASP A 19 6.14 27.68 -10.10
CA ASP A 19 6.60 28.52 -11.21
C ASP A 19 7.87 27.95 -11.90
N GLU A 20 8.69 27.20 -11.16
CA GLU A 20 9.86 26.47 -11.68
C GLU A 20 9.42 25.26 -12.52
N LEU A 21 8.36 24.56 -12.08
CA LEU A 21 7.73 23.45 -12.80
C LEU A 21 7.02 23.94 -14.08
N GLN A 22 6.43 25.14 -14.07
CA GLN A 22 5.84 25.74 -15.28
C GLN A 22 6.90 26.23 -16.26
N SER A 23 8.02 26.75 -15.79
CA SER A 23 9.12 27.17 -16.66
C SER A 23 9.82 25.97 -17.34
N GLN A 24 9.80 24.78 -16.72
CA GLN A 24 10.31 23.54 -17.34
C GLN A 24 9.31 22.90 -18.31
N ALA A 25 8.01 23.09 -18.10
CA ALA A 25 6.97 22.58 -19.00
C ALA A 25 6.95 23.28 -20.37
N HIS A 26 7.53 24.49 -20.46
CA HIS A 26 7.50 25.29 -21.70
C HIS A 26 8.60 24.93 -22.71
N PHE A 27 9.48 23.95 -22.41
CA PHE A 27 10.58 23.53 -23.27
C PHE A 27 10.56 22.02 -23.65
N SER A 28 9.54 21.27 -23.24
CA SER A 28 9.50 19.84 -23.53
C SER A 28 8.51 19.55 -24.66
N ASP A 29 9.05 19.10 -25.80
CA ASP A 29 8.30 18.48 -26.89
C ASP A 29 7.31 17.44 -26.33
N PRO A 30 6.03 17.47 -26.74
CA PRO A 30 4.99 16.60 -26.19
C PRO A 30 5.16 15.11 -26.52
N GLU A 31 6.18 14.74 -27.33
CA GLU A 31 6.54 13.36 -27.65
C GLU A 31 7.82 12.85 -26.95
N SER A 32 8.41 13.61 -26.03
CA SER A 32 9.53 13.11 -25.22
C SER A 32 9.05 12.22 -24.08
N CYS A 33 9.67 11.04 -23.92
CA CYS A 33 9.42 10.09 -22.82
C CYS A 33 9.48 10.74 -21.42
N ASP A 34 10.17 11.89 -21.28
CA ASP A 34 10.24 12.65 -20.03
C ASP A 34 8.87 13.20 -19.58
N GLY A 35 8.01 13.60 -20.52
CA GLY A 35 6.67 14.11 -20.21
C GLY A 35 5.74 13.03 -19.64
N LEU A 36 5.83 11.81 -20.19
CA LEU A 36 5.07 10.64 -19.71
C LEU A 36 5.50 10.22 -18.31
N VAL A 37 6.81 10.18 -18.05
CA VAL A 37 7.36 9.83 -16.73
C VAL A 37 6.93 10.86 -15.68
N MET A 38 6.99 12.15 -16.00
CA MET A 38 6.53 13.22 -15.11
C MET A 38 5.03 13.13 -14.81
N ALA A 39 4.20 12.86 -15.83
CA ALA A 39 2.76 12.69 -15.65
C ALA A 39 2.44 11.51 -14.72
N VAL A 40 3.15 10.39 -14.85
CA VAL A 40 3.04 9.25 -13.92
C VAL A 40 3.42 9.67 -12.51
N TYR A 41 4.54 10.38 -12.32
CA TYR A 41 4.95 10.85 -10.99
C TYR A 41 3.94 11.76 -10.32
N LEU A 42 3.41 12.74 -11.05
CA LEU A 42 2.40 13.65 -10.53
C LEU A 42 1.14 12.89 -10.14
N SER A 43 0.69 11.95 -10.99
CA SER A 43 -0.50 11.12 -10.70
C SER A 43 -0.33 10.27 -9.44
N LEU A 44 0.85 9.70 -9.21
CA LEU A 44 1.17 8.92 -8.01
C LEU A 44 1.11 9.81 -6.76
N TYR A 45 1.64 11.02 -6.86
CA TYR A 45 1.67 11.97 -5.76
C TYR A 45 0.27 12.47 -5.39
N THR A 46 -0.53 12.83 -6.39
CA THR A 46 -1.94 13.19 -6.20
C THR A 46 -2.74 12.02 -5.60
N THR A 47 -2.46 10.79 -6.02
CA THR A 47 -3.11 9.58 -5.48
C THR A 47 -2.78 9.41 -4.00
N ILE A 48 -1.51 9.52 -3.61
CA ILE A 48 -1.10 9.43 -2.20
C ILE A 48 -1.72 10.57 -1.39
N GLY A 49 -1.69 11.80 -1.91
CA GLY A 49 -2.35 12.94 -1.26
C GLY A 49 -3.84 12.68 -1.02
N SER A 50 -4.51 12.06 -1.98
CA SER A 50 -5.93 11.68 -1.86
C SER A 50 -6.15 10.55 -0.86
N MET A 51 -5.21 9.59 -0.73
CA MET A 51 -5.25 8.56 0.32
C MET A 51 -5.11 9.17 1.72
N VAL A 52 -4.20 10.13 1.90
CA VAL A 52 -4.01 10.82 3.17
C VAL A 52 -5.26 11.59 3.53
N ASP A 53 -5.79 12.38 2.59
CA ASP A 53 -7.02 13.14 2.81
C ASP A 53 -8.18 12.20 3.22
N ARG A 54 -8.33 11.06 2.54
CA ARG A 54 -9.29 9.99 2.89
C ARG A 54 -9.20 9.46 4.30
N VAL A 55 -8.00 9.34 4.84
CA VAL A 55 -7.77 8.84 6.20
C VAL A 55 -8.05 9.93 7.24
N THR A 56 -7.67 11.17 6.92
CA THR A 56 -7.77 12.31 7.83
C THR A 56 -9.13 13.00 7.79
N SER A 57 -9.84 12.93 6.67
CA SER A 57 -11.10 13.63 6.41
C SER A 57 -12.24 12.62 6.29
N SER A 58 -13.37 12.92 6.91
CA SER A 58 -14.58 12.09 6.86
C SER A 58 -15.39 12.27 5.56
N SER A 59 -14.94 13.11 4.62
CA SER A 59 -15.80 13.71 3.58
C SER A 59 -15.44 13.41 2.12
N SER A 60 -14.37 12.67 1.84
CA SER A 60 -13.92 12.47 0.45
C SER A 60 -14.79 11.48 -0.36
N ASN A 61 -14.71 11.51 -1.70
CA ASN A 61 -15.53 10.70 -2.62
C ASN A 61 -14.76 9.57 -3.33
N LEU A 62 -13.50 9.33 -2.97
CA LEU A 62 -12.65 8.28 -3.57
C LEU A 62 -13.06 6.86 -3.11
N GLN A 63 -14.21 6.37 -3.57
CA GLN A 63 -14.72 5.02 -3.29
C GLN A 63 -13.99 3.95 -4.11
N ASP A 64 -13.28 4.39 -5.14
CA ASP A 64 -12.73 3.47 -6.11
C ASP A 64 -11.48 2.80 -5.54
N THR A 65 -11.48 1.48 -5.40
CA THR A 65 -10.28 0.74 -4.98
C THR A 65 -9.33 0.47 -6.14
N LEU A 66 -9.76 0.75 -7.38
CA LEU A 66 -8.97 0.52 -8.59
C LEU A 66 -7.62 1.23 -8.55
N PHE A 67 -7.50 2.38 -7.88
CA PHE A 67 -6.22 3.09 -7.79
C PHE A 67 -5.13 2.27 -7.08
N ILE A 68 -5.47 1.44 -6.08
CA ILE A 68 -4.50 0.58 -5.38
C ILE A 68 -3.92 -0.43 -6.36
N SER A 69 -4.77 -0.99 -7.21
CA SER A 69 -4.36 -1.94 -8.24
C SER A 69 -3.49 -1.26 -9.30
N SER A 70 -3.91 -0.10 -9.79
CA SER A 70 -3.13 0.72 -10.73
C SER A 70 -1.76 1.11 -10.16
N LEU A 71 -1.71 1.49 -8.88
CA LEU A 71 -0.48 1.83 -8.17
C LEU A 71 0.47 0.62 -8.08
N LYS A 72 -0.05 -0.55 -7.73
CA LYS A 72 0.73 -1.80 -7.71
C LYS A 72 1.26 -2.18 -9.09
N ILE A 73 0.46 -2.01 -10.14
CA ILE A 73 0.87 -2.27 -11.51
C ILE A 73 1.99 -1.31 -11.93
N ALA A 74 1.83 -0.01 -11.65
CA ALA A 74 2.87 0.98 -11.91
C ALA A 74 4.16 0.65 -11.17
N LEU A 75 4.08 0.26 -9.90
CA LEU A 75 5.23 -0.19 -9.10
C LEU A 75 5.91 -1.42 -9.71
N ALA A 76 5.14 -2.44 -10.08
CA ALA A 76 5.67 -3.68 -10.65
C ALA A 76 6.31 -3.45 -12.03
N TYR A 77 5.66 -2.65 -12.88
CA TYR A 77 6.17 -2.30 -14.21
C TYR A 77 7.51 -1.57 -14.10
N ASN A 78 7.59 -0.55 -13.24
CA ASN A 78 8.82 0.21 -13.05
C ASN A 78 9.93 -0.64 -12.42
N ASN A 79 9.62 -1.51 -11.45
CA ASN A 79 10.63 -2.46 -10.93
C ASN A 79 11.15 -3.41 -12.02
N GLY A 80 10.29 -3.91 -12.91
CA GLY A 80 10.70 -4.74 -14.04
C GLY A 80 11.54 -3.99 -15.07
N LEU A 81 11.22 -2.71 -15.33
CA LEU A 81 11.99 -1.83 -16.22
C LEU A 81 13.37 -1.52 -15.62
N LEU A 82 13.42 -1.16 -14.33
CA LEU A 82 14.64 -0.86 -13.59
C LEU A 82 15.52 -2.11 -13.38
N SER A 83 14.95 -3.30 -13.34
CA SER A 83 15.71 -4.56 -13.30
C SER A 83 16.38 -4.87 -14.64
N LYS A 84 15.89 -4.31 -15.76
CA LYS A 84 16.44 -4.52 -17.12
C LYS A 84 17.38 -3.40 -17.55
N ARG A 85 17.16 -2.16 -17.09
CA ARG A 85 18.04 -1.01 -17.31
C ARG A 85 19.14 -1.05 -16.25
N SER A 86 20.40 -1.13 -16.66
CA SER A 86 21.52 -1.16 -15.72
C SER A 86 21.39 0.00 -14.71
N THR A 87 21.37 -0.33 -13.43
CA THR A 87 21.21 0.60 -12.28
C THR A 87 22.35 1.62 -12.16
N SER A 88 23.31 1.60 -13.09
CA SER A 88 24.46 2.49 -13.17
C SER A 88 24.15 3.88 -13.75
N SER A 89 22.93 4.11 -14.27
CA SER A 89 22.52 5.45 -14.71
C SER A 89 21.96 6.26 -13.53
N LYS A 90 22.39 7.53 -13.40
CA LYS A 90 21.92 8.48 -12.38
C LYS A 90 20.38 8.59 -12.36
N GLU A 91 19.76 8.50 -13.53
CA GLU A 91 18.32 8.48 -13.73
C GLU A 91 17.65 7.26 -13.07
N GLY A 92 18.13 6.04 -13.31
CA GLY A 92 17.58 4.82 -12.70
C GLY A 92 17.62 4.80 -11.16
N ILE A 93 18.64 5.42 -10.58
CA ILE A 93 18.76 5.58 -9.11
C ILE A 93 17.69 6.55 -8.56
N VAL A 94 17.43 7.65 -9.24
CA VAL A 94 16.39 8.61 -8.82
C VAL A 94 15.00 7.98 -8.91
N GLN A 95 14.70 7.27 -10.01
CA GLN A 95 13.41 6.62 -10.20
C GLN A 95 13.15 5.53 -9.15
N SER A 96 14.14 4.67 -8.87
CA SER A 96 14.04 3.63 -7.84
C SER A 96 13.86 4.21 -6.43
N THR A 97 14.58 5.29 -6.09
CA THR A 97 14.46 5.96 -4.79
C THR A 97 13.09 6.59 -4.60
N PHE A 98 12.58 7.27 -5.63
CA PHE A 98 11.23 7.83 -5.61
C PHE A 98 10.19 6.72 -5.41
N LEU A 99 10.31 5.64 -6.17
CA LEU A 99 9.34 4.55 -6.16
C LEU A 99 9.32 3.82 -4.80
N GLY A 100 10.50 3.60 -4.23
CA GLY A 100 10.65 3.10 -2.86
C GLY A 100 10.00 4.03 -1.83
N SER A 101 10.11 5.35 -2.02
CA SER A 101 9.45 6.33 -1.17
C SER A 101 7.93 6.24 -1.27
N VAL A 102 7.37 6.17 -2.49
CA VAL A 102 5.93 5.99 -2.72
C VAL A 102 5.41 4.73 -2.01
N LYS A 103 6.08 3.59 -2.21
CA LYS A 103 5.73 2.32 -1.54
C LYS A 103 5.69 2.51 -0.01
N LYS A 104 6.73 3.09 0.56
CA LYS A 104 6.85 3.32 2.01
C LYS A 104 5.76 4.25 2.55
N TRP A 105 5.36 5.27 1.78
CA TRP A 105 4.27 6.17 2.16
C TRP A 105 2.93 5.44 2.22
N VAL A 106 2.63 4.60 1.22
CA VAL A 106 1.41 3.78 1.22
C VAL A 106 1.39 2.82 2.42
N GLU A 107 2.48 2.10 2.66
CA GLU A 107 2.62 1.19 3.80
C GLU A 107 2.45 1.93 5.14
N LYS A 108 2.99 3.15 5.24
CA LYS A 108 2.82 4.00 6.43
C LYS A 108 1.36 4.41 6.63
N ILE A 109 0.65 4.81 5.57
CA ILE A 109 -0.78 5.17 5.66
C ILE A 109 -1.59 3.96 6.12
N LEU A 110 -1.37 2.80 5.52
CA LEU A 110 -2.10 1.57 5.84
C LEU A 110 -1.82 1.10 7.28
N SER A 111 -0.56 1.11 7.71
CA SER A 111 -0.17 0.66 9.06
C SER A 111 -0.58 1.62 10.19
N SER A 112 -0.63 2.92 9.93
CA SER A 112 -1.03 3.92 10.93
C SER A 112 -2.55 4.04 11.10
N SER A 113 -3.32 3.61 10.10
CA SER A 113 -4.76 3.88 10.04
C SER A 113 -5.63 2.64 10.23
N LEU A 114 -5.10 1.45 9.94
CA LEU A 114 -5.85 0.21 10.10
C LEU A 114 -5.74 -0.28 11.53
N GLU A 115 -6.88 -0.31 12.22
CA GLU A 115 -6.96 -0.97 13.52
C GLU A 115 -6.82 -2.48 13.34
N PHE A 116 -5.91 -3.08 14.11
CA PHE A 116 -5.64 -4.52 14.06
C PHE A 116 -6.89 -5.38 14.34
N GLN A 117 -7.83 -4.85 15.12
CA GLN A 117 -9.08 -5.52 15.45
C GLN A 117 -9.97 -5.77 14.22
N GLU A 118 -10.03 -4.81 13.29
CA GLU A 118 -10.82 -4.93 12.06
C GLU A 118 -10.26 -6.00 11.14
N PHE A 119 -8.93 -6.03 10.98
CA PHE A 119 -8.24 -7.09 10.23
C PHE A 119 -8.45 -8.47 10.85
N SER A 120 -8.30 -8.59 12.18
CA SER A 120 -8.51 -9.84 12.91
C SER A 120 -9.95 -10.36 12.75
N THR A 121 -10.93 -9.47 12.85
CA THR A 121 -12.35 -9.80 12.67
C THR A 121 -12.63 -10.30 11.25
N TYR A 122 -12.07 -9.62 10.24
CA TYR A 122 -12.18 -10.02 8.85
C TYR A 122 -11.57 -11.40 8.58
N ILE A 123 -10.34 -11.65 9.05
CA ILE A 123 -9.67 -12.95 8.83
C ILE A 123 -10.41 -14.09 9.54
N LYS A 124 -10.94 -13.88 10.75
CA LYS A 124 -11.64 -14.93 11.51
C LYS A 124 -13.04 -15.23 10.98
N SER A 125 -13.80 -14.19 10.65
CA SER A 125 -15.24 -14.30 10.40
C SER A 125 -15.65 -14.01 8.95
N GLY A 126 -14.74 -13.46 8.14
CA GLY A 126 -15.04 -12.93 6.81
C GLY A 126 -15.94 -11.71 6.79
N ARG A 127 -16.21 -11.09 7.95
CA ARG A 127 -17.05 -9.89 8.04
C ARG A 127 -16.21 -8.65 7.78
N TRP A 128 -16.78 -7.75 6.99
CA TRP A 128 -16.26 -6.40 6.82
C TRP A 128 -16.67 -5.49 7.99
N PRO A 129 -15.89 -4.45 8.30
CA PRO A 129 -16.24 -3.43 9.29
C PRO A 129 -17.62 -2.86 8.98
N THR A 130 -18.55 -2.99 9.93
CA THR A 130 -19.96 -2.60 9.77
C THR A 130 -20.15 -1.11 10.09
N GLU A 131 -21.33 -0.55 9.81
CA GLU A 131 -21.55 0.90 9.78
C GLU A 131 -21.22 1.64 11.09
N ASP A 132 -21.28 0.96 12.24
CA ASP A 132 -20.98 1.53 13.56
C ASP A 132 -19.51 2.01 13.72
N CYS A 133 -18.55 1.39 13.02
CA CYS A 133 -17.14 1.80 12.97
C CYS A 133 -16.75 2.55 11.68
N GLY A 134 -17.73 2.80 10.80
CA GLY A 134 -17.65 3.80 9.75
C GLY A 134 -16.97 3.35 8.45
N ARG A 135 -17.54 3.80 7.32
CA ARG A 135 -17.07 3.66 5.93
C ARG A 135 -15.54 3.67 5.76
N ARG A 136 -14.83 4.47 6.55
CA ARG A 136 -13.36 4.58 6.59
C ARG A 136 -12.66 3.26 6.90
N ALA A 137 -13.10 2.51 7.91
CA ALA A 137 -12.48 1.24 8.31
C ALA A 137 -12.58 0.20 7.19
N SER A 138 -13.75 0.11 6.55
CA SER A 138 -13.97 -0.76 5.39
C SER A 138 -13.11 -0.37 4.19
N THR A 139 -12.99 0.92 3.87
CA THR A 139 -12.10 1.41 2.80
C THR A 139 -10.63 1.06 3.08
N LEU A 140 -10.16 1.32 4.29
CA LEU A 140 -8.79 1.02 4.71
C LEU A 140 -8.48 -0.46 4.67
N LEU A 141 -9.39 -1.30 5.19
CA LEU A 141 -9.25 -2.74 5.14
C LEU A 141 -9.22 -3.25 3.70
N SER A 142 -10.06 -2.69 2.81
CA SER A 142 -10.05 -3.05 1.39
C SER A 142 -8.72 -2.70 0.73
N TRP A 143 -8.17 -1.52 1.00
CA TRP A 143 -6.85 -1.13 0.50
C TRP A 143 -5.75 -2.03 1.04
N TYR A 144 -5.80 -2.38 2.33
CA TYR A 144 -4.83 -3.27 2.96
C TYR A 144 -4.86 -4.67 2.33
N VAL A 145 -6.06 -5.25 2.17
CA VAL A 145 -6.28 -6.56 1.53
C VAL A 145 -5.71 -6.58 0.12
N GLN A 146 -5.99 -5.54 -0.67
CA GLN A 146 -5.48 -5.43 -2.03
C GLN A 146 -3.99 -5.15 -2.08
N TRP A 147 -3.46 -4.30 -1.19
CA TRP A 147 -2.05 -3.91 -1.18
C TRP A 147 -1.14 -5.12 -0.91
N TYR A 148 -1.44 -5.85 0.17
CA TYR A 148 -0.62 -6.96 0.63
C TYR A 148 -1.00 -8.33 0.04
N ASN A 149 -1.94 -8.38 -0.92
CA ASN A 149 -2.49 -9.62 -1.48
C ASN A 149 -2.97 -10.56 -0.38
N VAL A 150 -3.77 -10.05 0.55
CA VAL A 150 -4.30 -10.86 1.65
C VAL A 150 -5.22 -11.93 1.06
N PRO A 151 -4.99 -13.22 1.36
CA PRO A 151 -5.83 -14.31 0.86
C PRO A 151 -7.24 -14.24 1.47
N SER A 152 -8.21 -14.89 0.83
CA SER A 152 -9.58 -14.88 1.35
C SER A 152 -9.65 -15.59 2.72
N PRO A 153 -10.56 -15.17 3.62
CA PRO A 153 -10.75 -15.82 4.91
C PRO A 153 -11.00 -17.34 4.80
N PHE A 154 -11.69 -17.77 3.74
CA PHE A 154 -11.91 -19.19 3.45
C PHE A 154 -10.61 -19.94 3.10
N GLU A 155 -9.76 -19.36 2.25
CA GLU A 155 -8.46 -19.94 1.90
C GLU A 155 -7.55 -20.00 3.12
N VAL A 156 -7.53 -18.95 3.94
CA VAL A 156 -6.78 -18.91 5.20
C VAL A 156 -7.24 -20.05 6.11
N LYS A 157 -8.54 -20.18 6.36
CA LYS A 157 -9.08 -21.25 7.20
C LYS A 157 -8.68 -22.64 6.69
N ARG A 158 -8.84 -22.89 5.39
CA ARG A 158 -8.45 -24.15 4.74
C ARG A 158 -6.95 -24.43 4.88
N ALA A 159 -6.10 -23.41 4.75
CA ALA A 159 -4.66 -23.54 4.91
C ALA A 159 -4.28 -23.85 6.37
N LEU A 160 -4.90 -23.14 7.32
CA LEU A 160 -4.69 -23.37 8.76
C LEU A 160 -5.09 -24.78 9.16
N ASP A 161 -6.23 -25.29 8.70
CA ASP A 161 -6.70 -26.66 8.99
C ASP A 161 -5.71 -27.70 8.47
N LYS A 162 -5.16 -27.50 7.26
CA LYS A 162 -4.14 -28.38 6.68
C LYS A 162 -2.83 -28.34 7.45
N ILE A 163 -2.37 -27.15 7.85
CA ILE A 163 -1.09 -27.00 8.57
C ILE A 163 -1.21 -27.55 9.99
N ASN A 164 -2.35 -27.35 10.66
CA ASN A 164 -2.63 -27.92 11.97
C ASN A 164 -2.58 -29.45 11.98
N ALA A 165 -2.99 -30.11 10.88
CA ALA A 165 -2.88 -31.56 10.77
C ALA A 165 -1.42 -32.07 10.82
N VAL A 166 -0.44 -31.19 10.56
CA VAL A 166 1.00 -31.52 10.53
C VAL A 166 1.71 -31.16 11.85
N SER A 167 0.99 -30.55 12.81
CA SER A 167 1.46 -30.27 14.18
C SER A 167 2.82 -29.54 14.27
N THR A 168 3.07 -28.60 13.37
CA THR A 168 4.32 -27.82 13.29
C THR A 168 4.35 -26.60 14.23
N PRO A 169 5.49 -26.29 14.88
CA PRO A 169 5.62 -25.20 15.84
C PRO A 169 5.71 -23.80 15.21
N SER A 170 6.00 -23.68 13.92
CA SER A 170 6.01 -22.41 13.18
C SER A 170 5.34 -22.56 11.83
N SER A 171 4.18 -21.92 11.68
CA SER A 171 3.35 -22.05 10.48
C SER A 171 3.56 -20.93 9.48
N VAL A 172 4.34 -19.88 9.80
CA VAL A 172 4.59 -18.76 8.87
C VAL A 172 5.30 -19.21 7.59
N PRO A 173 6.38 -20.03 7.62
CA PRO A 173 7.00 -20.52 6.39
C PRO A 173 6.04 -21.37 5.54
N LEU A 174 5.18 -22.16 6.18
CA LEU A 174 4.18 -22.98 5.49
C LEU A 174 3.07 -22.11 4.88
N LEU A 175 2.62 -21.08 5.61
CA LEU A 175 1.68 -20.10 5.09
C LEU A 175 2.27 -19.35 3.89
N HIS A 176 3.56 -19.02 3.91
CA HIS A 176 4.24 -18.41 2.76
C HIS A 176 4.32 -19.35 1.56
N LEU A 177 4.46 -20.67 1.80
CA LEU A 177 4.42 -21.67 0.74
C LEU A 177 3.02 -21.78 0.11
N VAL A 178 1.96 -21.66 0.91
CA VAL A 178 0.58 -21.66 0.40
C VAL A 178 0.22 -20.33 -0.26
N PHE A 179 0.74 -19.21 0.25
CA PHE A 179 0.42 -17.86 -0.17
C PHE A 179 1.70 -17.07 -0.56
N PRO A 180 2.36 -17.44 -1.66
CA PRO A 180 3.67 -16.88 -2.03
C PRO A 180 3.66 -15.41 -2.44
N ARG A 181 2.47 -14.85 -2.69
CA ARG A 181 2.28 -13.44 -3.11
C ARG A 181 1.90 -12.52 -1.94
N THR A 182 1.62 -13.09 -0.78
CA THR A 182 1.19 -12.36 0.41
C THR A 182 2.42 -11.92 1.18
N ASP A 183 2.41 -10.67 1.64
CA ASP A 183 3.54 -10.13 2.38
C ASP A 183 3.80 -10.88 3.70
N VAL A 184 5.06 -11.07 4.05
CA VAL A 184 5.47 -11.82 5.24
C VAL A 184 4.90 -11.23 6.53
N THR A 185 4.75 -9.91 6.62
CA THR A 185 4.18 -9.25 7.79
C THR A 185 2.72 -9.64 7.98
N VAL A 186 1.94 -9.71 6.89
CA VAL A 186 0.56 -10.18 6.92
C VAL A 186 0.49 -11.65 7.30
N LEU A 187 1.39 -12.49 6.79
CA LEU A 187 1.42 -13.91 7.15
C LEU A 187 1.72 -14.13 8.63
N CYS A 188 2.60 -13.31 9.22
CA CYS A 188 2.82 -13.29 10.66
C CYS A 188 1.54 -12.93 11.42
N GLU A 189 0.79 -11.95 10.95
CA GLU A 189 -0.48 -11.57 11.57
C GLU A 189 -1.56 -12.64 11.41
N ILE A 190 -1.69 -13.26 10.24
CA ILE A 190 -2.60 -14.40 10.02
C ILE A 190 -2.24 -15.54 10.96
N ASN A 191 -0.94 -15.85 11.10
CA ASN A 191 -0.46 -16.87 12.01
C ASN A 191 -0.84 -16.54 13.46
N ARG A 192 -0.66 -15.28 13.90
CA ARG A 192 -1.05 -14.81 15.23
C ARG A 192 -2.56 -14.96 15.46
N VAL A 193 -3.38 -14.50 14.52
CA VAL A 193 -4.85 -14.56 14.61
C VAL A 193 -5.37 -16.00 14.62
N GLY A 194 -4.79 -16.85 13.76
CA GLY A 194 -5.23 -18.23 13.52
C GLY A 194 -4.72 -19.26 14.54
N PHE A 195 -3.49 -19.13 15.03
CA PHE A 195 -2.89 -20.10 15.96
C PHE A 195 -2.87 -19.63 17.42
N CYS A 196 -2.87 -18.32 17.73
CA CYS A 196 -2.89 -17.86 19.14
C CYS A 196 -4.29 -17.83 19.78
N SER A 197 -5.37 -18.08 19.04
CA SER A 197 -6.74 -18.17 19.62
C SER A 197 -7.01 -19.49 20.36
N ARG A 198 -5.97 -20.29 20.65
CA ARG A 198 -6.06 -21.67 21.18
C ARG A 198 -5.26 -21.90 22.47
N GLY A 199 -4.82 -20.82 23.14
CA GLY A 199 -4.22 -20.86 24.48
C GLY A 199 -5.27 -20.69 25.56
#